data_AF-C1FF15-F1
#
_entry.id   AF-C1FF15-F1
#
_cell.length_a   1.000
_cell.length_b   1.000
_cell.length_c   1.000
_cell.angle_alpha   90.00
_cell.angle_beta   90.00
_cell.angle_gamma   90.00
#
_symmetry.space_group_name_H-M   'P 1'
#
loop_
_entity.id
_entity.type
_entity.pdbx_description
1 polymer ?
#
loop_
_entity_poly.entity_id
_entity_poly.type
_entity_poly.pdbx_seq_one_letter_code
_entity_poly.pdbx_strand_id
1 'polypeptide(L)'
;MPDSPRLSIIGVVPVVILLLLASVTGGVGADEGDEVASSSWWHGPDPPEGEPTDLEREMFHERTPSCIVCQRAVHYLDENLLVKILDERAKDRSVNDPANYGRIEAIVEDEVSKVCSAQGIQLDKNLRKKCDDMLERFEDVLVRAWYDRSVQDDDWNMNWRICAKKHGLLKVCPVEIARLDVPQLDHLEQEVKLEELRSPVREGDDGRKRLRYQTQAGRAKLARAGSGEMHVLNGKDFHARVIAEHGADTDALVYFAYANAHPRTHRGVMRTLKRAALAFRDENVKGKHHVALSVIDVERNEIPHPYGSHVKGPTLILYPAGNKHSPRMLPMRGGVGGRDDEEAAPTLGDVLALLNKRGGNAYTRDAAGKAFVEAEQHELEGSGRFSRDHDEL
;
A
#
# COMPACT_ATOMS: atom_id res chain seq x y z
N MET A 1 26.59 56.56 21.41
CA MET A 1 26.95 57.98 21.36
C MET A 1 28.40 58.09 21.77
N PRO A 2 29.29 58.36 20.81
CA PRO A 2 29.69 59.76 20.59
C PRO A 2 29.56 60.23 19.14
N ASP A 3 29.63 61.55 19.00
CA ASP A 3 29.41 62.39 17.82
C ASP A 3 30.55 62.34 16.77
N SER A 4 30.15 62.26 15.49
CA SER A 4 30.47 63.12 14.30
C SER A 4 31.76 63.99 14.24
N PRO A 5 32.21 64.56 13.08
CA PRO A 5 32.08 64.21 11.63
C PRO A 5 33.34 64.54 10.74
N ARG A 6 33.17 64.46 9.39
CA ARG A 6 33.95 65.03 8.24
C ARG A 6 35.04 64.10 7.65
N LEU A 7 35.23 63.93 6.34
CA LEU A 7 35.25 64.88 5.21
C LEU A 7 34.82 64.25 3.87
N SER A 8 34.29 65.10 2.98
CA SER A 8 34.10 64.91 1.53
C SER A 8 35.40 64.81 0.74
N ILE A 9 35.44 63.98 -0.31
CA ILE A 9 36.24 64.23 -1.53
C ILE A 9 35.44 63.81 -2.77
N ILE A 10 35.42 64.74 -3.73
CA ILE A 10 34.87 64.74 -5.08
C ILE A 10 35.72 63.85 -6.00
N GLY A 11 35.12 63.07 -6.91
CA GLY A 11 35.87 62.29 -7.90
C GLY A 11 35.00 61.86 -9.08
N VAL A 12 35.32 62.42 -10.25
CA VAL A 12 34.60 62.36 -11.52
C VAL A 12 34.80 61.03 -12.26
N VAL A 13 33.76 60.64 -13.01
CA VAL A 13 33.67 59.48 -13.94
C VAL A 13 34.66 59.62 -15.11
N PRO A 14 35.16 58.51 -15.68
CA PRO A 14 34.76 58.26 -17.06
C PRO A 14 34.40 56.80 -17.36
N VAL A 15 33.29 56.69 -18.08
CA VAL A 15 32.83 55.55 -18.87
C VAL A 15 33.91 55.19 -19.89
N VAL A 16 34.30 53.92 -19.94
CA VAL A 16 35.02 53.34 -21.08
C VAL A 16 34.15 52.27 -21.71
N ILE A 17 33.56 52.64 -22.84
CA ILE A 17 32.94 51.74 -23.82
C ILE A 17 34.08 51.09 -24.61
N LEU A 18 34.08 49.76 -24.69
CA LEU A 18 34.90 49.02 -25.64
C LEU A 18 34.01 48.07 -26.43
N LEU A 19 33.54 48.60 -27.55
CA LEU A 19 33.04 47.88 -28.71
C LEU A 19 34.26 47.38 -29.51
N LEU A 20 34.39 46.07 -29.70
CA LEU A 20 35.17 45.52 -30.79
C LEU A 20 34.34 44.45 -31.51
N LEU A 21 34.02 44.78 -32.76
CA LEU A 21 33.38 43.93 -33.75
C LEU A 21 34.42 43.02 -34.42
N ALA A 22 33.97 41.79 -34.65
CA ALA A 22 34.20 40.92 -35.81
C ALA A 22 35.61 40.48 -36.19
N SER A 23 35.79 39.16 -36.16
CA SER A 23 36.38 38.44 -37.30
C SER A 23 35.77 37.04 -37.42
N VAL A 24 35.12 36.82 -38.56
CA VAL A 24 34.57 35.57 -39.08
C VAL A 24 35.68 34.80 -39.77
N THR A 25 35.90 33.54 -39.36
CA THR A 25 36.40 32.40 -40.15
C THR A 25 36.02 31.15 -39.35
N GLY A 26 34.93 30.43 -39.65
CA GLY A 26 34.85 29.49 -40.76
C GLY A 26 35.39 28.12 -40.34
N GLY A 27 34.53 27.19 -39.90
CA GLY A 27 34.93 25.78 -39.77
C GLY A 27 34.13 24.92 -38.79
N VAL A 28 33.21 24.14 -39.36
CA VAL A 28 32.71 22.82 -38.90
C VAL A 28 31.68 22.82 -37.77
N GLY A 29 30.44 22.50 -38.15
CA GLY A 29 29.26 22.46 -37.30
C GLY A 29 29.32 21.39 -36.21
N ALA A 30 28.78 21.77 -35.06
CA ALA A 30 28.20 20.89 -34.06
C ALA A 30 26.88 21.55 -33.65
N ASP A 31 25.84 20.73 -33.59
CA ASP A 31 24.46 21.06 -33.30
C ASP A 31 24.27 22.19 -32.29
N GLU A 32 23.59 23.26 -32.71
CA GLU A 32 22.75 24.06 -31.82
C GLU A 32 21.62 23.14 -31.36
N GLY A 33 21.88 22.39 -30.29
CA GLY A 33 20.82 21.88 -29.45
C GLY A 33 20.15 23.10 -28.83
N ASP A 34 18.96 23.44 -29.32
CA ASP A 34 18.02 24.28 -28.62
C ASP A 34 17.94 23.80 -27.17
N GLU A 35 18.52 24.57 -26.24
CA GLU A 35 18.16 24.52 -24.83
C GLU A 35 16.68 24.92 -24.77
N VAL A 36 15.80 23.93 -24.92
CA VAL A 36 14.42 24.05 -24.47
C VAL A 36 14.53 24.28 -22.97
N ALA A 37 14.47 25.55 -22.58
CA ALA A 37 14.32 25.96 -21.21
C ALA A 37 13.09 25.24 -20.65
N SER A 38 13.32 24.11 -19.99
CA SER A 38 12.34 23.38 -19.19
C SER A 38 11.88 24.35 -18.13
N SER A 39 10.76 25.02 -18.38
CA SER A 39 10.11 25.85 -17.37
C SER A 39 9.53 24.91 -16.33
N SER A 40 10.36 24.48 -15.37
CA SER A 40 9.87 23.86 -14.14
C SER A 40 8.78 24.76 -13.58
N TRP A 41 7.56 24.26 -13.51
CA TRP A 41 6.40 24.96 -12.93
C TRP A 41 6.62 25.33 -11.46
N TRP A 42 7.64 24.75 -10.83
CA TRP A 42 8.05 24.99 -9.46
C TRP A 42 9.31 25.85 -9.38
N HIS A 43 9.27 26.86 -8.51
CA HIS A 43 10.39 27.76 -8.18
C HIS A 43 10.67 27.84 -6.66
N GLY A 44 10.19 26.86 -5.89
CA GLY A 44 10.43 26.83 -4.44
C GLY A 44 11.79 26.23 -4.09
N PRO A 45 12.29 26.49 -2.87
CA PRO A 45 13.58 25.94 -2.40
C PRO A 45 13.52 24.41 -2.30
N ASP A 46 14.69 23.77 -2.32
CA ASP A 46 14.82 22.34 -2.05
C ASP A 46 14.45 22.01 -0.59
N PRO A 47 13.88 20.82 -0.33
CA PRO A 47 13.55 20.40 1.03
C PRO A 47 14.85 20.15 1.84
N PRO A 48 14.84 20.43 3.16
CA PRO A 48 15.95 20.03 4.03
C PRO A 48 16.08 18.50 4.12
N GLU A 49 17.29 18.00 3.93
CA GLU A 49 17.62 16.56 4.04
C GLU A 49 17.83 16.10 5.49
N GLY A 50 17.71 14.79 5.71
CA GLY A 50 17.99 14.13 6.99
C GLY A 50 16.81 13.30 7.52
N GLU A 51 17.10 12.46 8.51
CA GLU A 51 16.11 11.60 9.16
C GLU A 51 15.02 12.41 9.91
N PRO A 52 13.83 11.82 10.14
CA PRO A 52 12.79 12.47 10.95
C PRO A 52 13.24 12.64 12.40
N THR A 53 13.22 13.89 12.87
CA THR A 53 13.46 14.29 14.25
C THR A 53 12.25 13.98 15.14
N ASP A 54 12.46 13.94 16.47
CA ASP A 54 11.37 13.69 17.43
C ASP A 54 10.25 14.73 17.32
N LEU A 55 10.59 16.00 17.13
CA LEU A 55 9.62 17.08 16.91
C LEU A 55 8.78 16.84 15.66
N GLU A 56 9.39 16.34 14.58
CA GLU A 56 8.67 16.04 13.35
C GLU A 56 7.78 14.81 13.50
N ARG A 57 8.19 13.82 14.29
CA ARG A 57 7.33 12.68 14.65
C ARG A 57 6.10 13.16 15.43
N GLU A 58 6.29 14.00 16.45
CA GLU A 58 5.18 14.60 17.21
C GLU A 58 4.24 15.40 16.30
N MET A 59 4.79 16.29 15.46
CA MET A 59 4.00 17.07 14.51
C MET A 59 3.28 16.21 13.48
N PHE A 60 3.88 15.08 13.09
CA PHE A 60 3.26 14.11 12.21
C PHE A 60 2.01 13.55 12.89
N HIS A 61 2.05 13.16 14.16
CA HIS A 61 0.86 12.66 14.88
C HIS A 61 -0.27 13.69 14.99
N GLU A 62 0.06 14.98 15.08
CA GLU A 62 -0.91 16.07 15.26
C GLU A 62 -1.40 16.70 13.95
N ARG A 63 -1.04 16.12 12.81
CA ARG A 63 -1.31 16.70 11.49
C ARG A 63 -2.81 16.84 11.21
N THR A 64 -3.17 17.95 10.56
CA THR A 64 -4.57 18.26 10.25
C THR A 64 -5.16 17.30 9.21
N PRO A 65 -6.49 17.08 9.17
CA PRO A 65 -7.13 16.24 8.16
C PRO A 65 -6.75 16.58 6.71
N SER A 66 -6.62 17.87 6.38
CA SER A 66 -6.18 18.32 5.05
C SER A 66 -4.73 17.92 4.76
N CYS A 67 -3.86 17.97 5.76
CA CYS A 67 -2.49 17.51 5.62
C CYS A 67 -2.42 15.98 5.44
N ILE A 68 -3.20 15.22 6.23
CA ILE A 68 -3.30 13.75 6.10
C ILE A 68 -3.70 13.38 4.67
N VAL A 69 -4.76 14.00 4.16
CA VAL A 69 -5.27 13.74 2.80
C VAL A 69 -4.18 14.03 1.76
N CYS A 70 -3.51 15.17 1.86
CA CYS A 70 -2.46 15.53 0.91
C CYS A 70 -1.29 14.54 0.91
N GLN A 71 -0.78 14.18 2.08
CA GLN A 71 0.33 13.24 2.20
C GLN A 71 -0.05 11.84 1.70
N ARG A 72 -1.26 11.36 2.03
CA ARG A 72 -1.76 10.07 1.53
C ARG A 72 -2.06 10.09 0.04
N ALA A 73 -2.48 11.23 -0.51
CA ALA A 73 -2.64 11.42 -1.95
C ALA A 73 -1.31 11.33 -2.69
N VAL A 74 -0.29 12.04 -2.18
CA VAL A 74 1.07 11.97 -2.73
C VAL A 74 1.60 10.55 -2.67
N HIS A 75 1.45 9.86 -1.53
CA HIS A 75 1.86 8.47 -1.38
C HIS A 75 1.15 7.54 -2.37
N TYR A 76 -0.17 7.66 -2.51
CA TYR A 76 -0.95 6.87 -3.46
C TYR A 76 -0.46 7.07 -4.90
N LEU A 77 -0.24 8.32 -5.31
CA LEU A 77 0.22 8.63 -6.66
C LEU A 77 1.66 8.14 -6.87
N ASP A 78 2.55 8.34 -5.91
CA ASP A 78 3.92 7.83 -6.00
C ASP A 78 3.96 6.31 -6.20
N GLU A 79 3.13 5.56 -5.46
CA GLU A 79 3.06 4.09 -5.58
C GLU A 79 2.35 3.58 -6.86
N ASN A 80 1.28 4.24 -7.30
CA ASN A 80 0.40 3.69 -8.35
C ASN A 80 0.60 4.36 -9.71
N LEU A 81 0.87 5.67 -9.74
CA LEU A 81 1.09 6.41 -10.98
C LEU A 81 2.44 6.07 -11.57
N LEU A 82 3.52 6.12 -10.78
CA LEU A 82 4.88 5.91 -11.29
C LEU A 82 5.05 4.55 -11.97
N VAL A 83 4.49 3.49 -11.37
CA VAL A 83 4.52 2.14 -11.95
C VAL A 83 3.84 2.11 -13.32
N LYS A 84 2.67 2.74 -13.46
CA LYS A 84 1.93 2.80 -14.74
C LYS A 84 2.66 3.62 -15.79
N ILE A 85 3.31 4.71 -15.39
CA ILE A 85 4.12 5.54 -16.30
C ILE A 85 5.35 4.77 -16.79
N LEU A 86 6.04 4.04 -15.89
CA LEU A 86 7.17 3.18 -16.27
C LEU A 86 6.73 2.06 -17.21
N ASP A 87 5.60 1.41 -16.93
CA ASP A 87 5.01 0.38 -17.81
C ASP A 87 4.65 0.94 -19.19
N GLU A 88 4.12 2.16 -19.27
CA GLU A 88 3.77 2.80 -20.55
C GLU A 88 5.03 3.19 -21.34
N ARG A 89 6.06 3.71 -20.67
CA ARG A 89 7.36 4.03 -21.29
C ARG A 89 8.08 2.78 -21.80
N ALA A 90 7.98 1.65 -21.08
CA ALA A 90 8.60 0.39 -21.45
C ALA A 90 7.98 -0.26 -22.72
N LYS A 91 6.84 0.22 -23.21
CA LYS A 91 6.19 -0.30 -24.43
C LYS A 91 6.85 0.16 -25.75
N ASP A 92 8.09 0.65 -25.68
CA ASP A 92 9.01 0.86 -26.80
C ASP A 92 8.40 1.66 -27.96
N ARG A 93 7.90 2.86 -27.63
CA ARG A 93 7.47 3.88 -28.61
C ARG A 93 8.42 5.07 -28.50
N SER A 94 8.76 5.65 -29.65
CA SER A 94 9.68 6.80 -29.75
C SER A 94 9.43 7.80 -28.62
N VAL A 95 10.49 8.15 -27.88
CA VAL A 95 10.46 9.11 -26.75
C VAL A 95 9.84 10.46 -27.17
N ASN A 96 9.82 10.77 -28.48
CA ASN A 96 9.29 12.00 -29.06
C ASN A 96 7.93 11.82 -29.76
N ASP A 97 7.21 10.71 -29.58
CA ASP A 97 5.86 10.52 -30.15
C ASP A 97 4.83 11.42 -29.43
N PRO A 98 4.19 12.39 -30.13
CA PRO A 98 3.14 13.24 -29.57
C PRO A 98 1.98 12.43 -28.96
N ALA A 99 1.69 11.24 -29.50
CA ALA A 99 0.66 10.37 -28.97
C ALA A 99 1.04 9.73 -27.63
N ASN A 100 2.32 9.76 -27.25
CA ASN A 100 2.81 9.27 -25.96
C ASN A 100 2.51 10.26 -24.83
N TYR A 101 2.63 11.56 -25.11
CA TYR A 101 2.30 12.62 -24.15
C TYR A 101 0.83 12.60 -23.76
N GLY A 102 -0.08 12.48 -24.75
CA GLY A 102 -1.52 12.37 -24.45
C GLY A 102 -1.91 11.09 -23.70
N ARG A 103 -1.11 10.01 -23.80
CA ARG A 103 -1.32 8.79 -23.02
C ARG A 103 -0.85 8.94 -21.57
N ILE A 104 0.32 9.54 -21.36
CA ILE A 104 0.83 9.87 -20.03
C ILE A 104 -0.14 10.80 -19.31
N GLU A 105 -0.62 11.85 -19.98
CA GLU A 105 -1.63 12.77 -19.45
C GLU A 105 -2.91 12.03 -19.03
N ALA A 106 -3.45 11.16 -19.89
CA ALA A 106 -4.64 10.35 -19.57
C ALA A 106 -4.41 9.40 -18.37
N ILE A 107 -3.22 8.81 -18.23
CA ILE A 107 -2.88 7.98 -17.07
C ILE A 107 -2.83 8.84 -15.79
N VAL A 108 -2.23 10.03 -15.86
CA VAL A 108 -2.16 10.95 -14.73
C VAL A 108 -3.56 11.41 -14.30
N GLU A 109 -4.41 11.83 -15.24
CA GLU A 109 -5.80 12.22 -14.98
C GLU A 109 -6.58 11.09 -14.31
N ASP A 110 -6.49 9.88 -14.87
CA ASP A 110 -7.17 8.69 -14.34
C ASP A 110 -6.73 8.36 -12.91
N GLU A 111 -5.44 8.45 -12.59
CA GLU A 111 -4.95 8.16 -11.23
C GLU A 111 -5.23 9.30 -10.24
N VAL A 112 -5.11 10.56 -10.65
CA VAL A 112 -5.44 11.72 -9.79
C VAL A 112 -6.90 11.67 -9.38
N SER A 113 -7.82 11.35 -10.31
CA SER A 113 -9.25 11.22 -10.01
C SER A 113 -9.56 10.11 -8.98
N LYS A 114 -8.68 9.10 -8.86
CA LYS A 114 -8.83 7.95 -7.96
C LYS A 114 -8.19 8.12 -6.60
N VAL A 115 -7.44 9.19 -6.36
CA VAL A 115 -6.72 9.43 -5.09
C VAL A 115 -7.60 9.26 -3.86
N CYS A 116 -8.85 9.73 -3.90
CA CYS A 116 -9.76 9.62 -2.75
C CYS A 116 -10.28 8.20 -2.48
N SER A 117 -10.01 7.25 -3.39
CA SER A 117 -10.25 5.82 -3.20
C SER A 117 -9.11 5.10 -2.46
N ALA A 118 -7.98 5.78 -2.20
CA ALA A 118 -6.90 5.20 -1.41
C ALA A 118 -7.43 4.75 -0.03
N GLN A 119 -7.06 3.54 0.42
CA GLN A 119 -7.61 2.91 1.64
C GLN A 119 -7.52 3.85 2.85
N GLY A 120 -6.40 4.55 3.01
CA GLY A 120 -6.19 5.51 4.10
C GLY A 120 -7.06 6.77 4.04
N ILE A 121 -7.77 7.03 2.95
CA ILE A 121 -8.66 8.20 2.77
C ILE A 121 -10.11 7.74 2.70
N GLN A 122 -10.39 6.73 1.87
CA GLN A 122 -11.74 6.27 1.57
C GLN A 122 -12.50 5.85 2.82
N LEU A 123 -11.81 5.23 3.80
CA LEU A 123 -12.45 4.64 4.98
C LEU A 123 -12.84 5.67 6.05
N ASP A 124 -12.22 6.86 6.10
CA ASP A 124 -12.57 7.92 7.04
C ASP A 124 -13.48 8.96 6.37
N LYS A 125 -14.72 9.12 6.87
CA LYS A 125 -15.70 10.07 6.32
C LYS A 125 -15.19 11.52 6.28
N ASN A 126 -14.44 11.94 7.29
CA ASN A 126 -13.89 13.29 7.37
C ASN A 126 -12.75 13.47 6.36
N LEU A 127 -11.86 12.48 6.23
CA LEU A 127 -10.79 12.51 5.24
C LEU A 127 -11.33 12.45 3.81
N ARG A 128 -12.33 11.59 3.55
CA ARG A 128 -12.99 11.51 2.25
C ARG A 128 -13.57 12.86 1.83
N LYS A 129 -14.35 13.50 2.70
CA LYS A 129 -14.88 14.85 2.44
C LYS A 129 -13.76 15.86 2.16
N LYS A 130 -12.65 15.78 2.91
CA LYS A 130 -11.50 16.67 2.71
C LYS A 130 -10.74 16.39 1.41
N CYS A 131 -10.77 15.15 0.93
CA CYS A 131 -10.21 14.75 -0.34
C CYS A 131 -11.10 15.20 -1.51
N ASP A 132 -12.42 15.05 -1.38
CA ASP A 132 -13.38 15.57 -2.36
C ASP A 132 -13.23 17.11 -2.46
N ASP A 133 -13.18 17.82 -1.31
CA ASP A 133 -12.92 19.27 -1.24
C ASP A 133 -11.59 19.67 -1.92
N MET A 134 -10.60 18.77 -1.91
CA MET A 134 -9.27 19.00 -2.48
C MET A 134 -9.30 18.81 -4.00
N LEU A 135 -9.85 17.70 -4.49
CA LEU A 135 -9.96 17.43 -5.92
C LEU A 135 -10.83 18.49 -6.62
N GLU A 136 -11.97 18.86 -6.04
CA GLU A 136 -12.86 19.90 -6.59
C GLU A 136 -12.13 21.24 -6.86
N ARG A 137 -11.10 21.54 -6.08
CA ARG A 137 -10.37 22.82 -6.16
C ARG A 137 -9.06 22.76 -6.92
N PHE A 138 -8.43 21.59 -6.95
CA PHE A 138 -7.03 21.46 -7.32
C PHE A 138 -6.73 20.32 -8.28
N GLU A 139 -7.73 19.56 -8.75
CA GLU A 139 -7.54 18.42 -9.67
C GLU A 139 -6.69 18.80 -10.89
N ASP A 140 -7.08 19.83 -11.66
CA ASP A 140 -6.33 20.27 -12.85
C ASP A 140 -4.86 20.60 -12.53
N VAL A 141 -4.62 21.21 -11.37
CA VAL A 141 -3.29 21.66 -10.98
C VAL A 141 -2.45 20.49 -10.47
N LEU A 142 -3.08 19.50 -9.82
CA LEU A 142 -2.44 18.24 -9.44
C LEU A 142 -2.10 17.41 -10.67
N VAL A 143 -3.02 17.29 -11.64
CA VAL A 143 -2.78 16.61 -12.92
C VAL A 143 -1.55 17.21 -13.59
N ARG A 144 -1.51 18.54 -13.74
CA ARG A 144 -0.34 19.21 -14.33
C ARG A 144 0.95 18.94 -13.58
N ALA A 145 0.94 19.06 -12.26
CA ALA A 145 2.13 18.84 -11.43
C ALA A 145 2.69 17.41 -11.56
N TRP A 146 1.80 16.42 -11.59
CA TRP A 146 2.18 15.00 -11.72
C TRP A 146 2.53 14.62 -13.16
N TYR A 147 1.91 15.24 -14.15
CA TYR A 147 2.29 15.12 -15.55
C TYR A 147 3.72 15.63 -15.77
N ASP A 148 4.02 16.84 -15.27
CA ASP A 148 5.35 17.44 -15.42
C ASP A 148 6.43 16.56 -14.77
N ARG A 149 6.19 16.02 -13.55
CA ARG A 149 7.07 15.00 -12.93
C ARG A 149 7.23 13.76 -13.84
N SER A 150 6.11 13.26 -14.34
CA SER A 150 6.05 12.02 -15.15
C SER A 150 6.68 12.17 -16.53
N VAL A 151 6.88 13.38 -17.03
CA VAL A 151 7.55 13.64 -18.31
C VAL A 151 9.03 13.99 -18.10
N GLN A 152 9.34 14.80 -17.08
CA GLN A 152 10.71 15.28 -16.82
C GLN A 152 11.60 14.23 -16.12
N ASP A 153 11.03 13.10 -15.68
CA ASP A 153 11.73 12.01 -14.98
C ASP A 153 12.47 12.47 -13.73
N ASP A 154 11.77 13.30 -12.98
CA ASP A 154 12.37 14.24 -12.07
C ASP A 154 12.05 13.77 -10.64
N ASP A 155 13.07 13.32 -9.90
CA ASP A 155 12.99 12.63 -8.60
C ASP A 155 12.68 13.54 -7.40
N TRP A 156 11.88 14.58 -7.62
CA TRP A 156 11.59 15.56 -6.59
C TRP A 156 10.75 14.99 -5.45
N ASN A 157 10.93 15.56 -4.26
CA ASN A 157 10.02 15.32 -3.16
C ASN A 157 8.64 15.96 -3.46
N MET A 158 7.70 15.14 -3.92
CA MET A 158 6.35 15.60 -4.23
C MET A 158 5.55 16.01 -3.00
N ASN A 159 5.84 15.46 -1.82
CA ASN A 159 5.22 15.91 -0.57
C ASN A 159 5.59 17.37 -0.28
N TRP A 160 6.84 17.76 -0.51
CA TRP A 160 7.28 19.14 -0.37
C TRP A 160 6.59 20.09 -1.36
N ARG A 161 6.60 19.73 -2.65
CA ARG A 161 6.04 20.57 -3.73
C ARG A 161 4.52 20.68 -3.67
N ILE A 162 3.84 19.66 -3.18
CA ILE A 162 2.38 19.64 -3.15
C ILE A 162 1.86 20.10 -1.78
N CYS A 163 2.38 19.56 -0.68
CA CYS A 163 1.74 19.70 0.63
C CYS A 163 2.26 20.86 1.49
N ALA A 164 3.49 21.33 1.29
CA ALA A 164 4.12 22.31 2.21
C ALA A 164 3.33 23.63 2.33
N LYS A 165 3.08 24.09 3.55
CA LYS A 165 2.26 25.28 3.86
C LYS A 165 2.84 26.58 3.30
N LYS A 166 4.17 26.68 3.23
CA LYS A 166 4.86 27.89 2.77
C LYS A 166 5.09 27.91 1.26
N HIS A 167 5.43 26.76 0.69
CA HIS A 167 5.90 26.67 -0.69
C HIS A 167 4.99 25.83 -1.57
N GLY A 168 4.35 24.81 -1.01
CA GLY A 168 3.61 23.79 -1.75
C GLY A 168 2.36 24.30 -2.45
N LEU A 169 1.87 23.51 -3.38
CA LEU A 169 0.69 23.80 -4.17
C LEU A 169 -0.58 23.95 -3.32
N LEU A 170 -0.84 22.98 -2.44
CA LEU A 170 -2.04 22.89 -1.60
C LEU A 170 -1.91 23.68 -0.29
N LYS A 171 -0.69 23.92 0.18
CA LYS A 171 -0.38 24.70 1.39
C LYS A 171 -1.05 24.19 2.67
N VAL A 172 -1.08 22.87 2.87
CA VAL A 172 -1.86 22.23 3.96
C VAL A 172 -1.03 21.66 5.11
N CYS A 173 0.24 21.32 4.88
CA CYS A 173 1.12 20.68 5.87
C CYS A 173 2.20 21.63 6.37
N PRO A 174 2.50 21.67 7.69
CA PRO A 174 3.70 22.32 8.20
C PRO A 174 4.96 21.92 7.43
N VAL A 175 5.91 22.84 7.33
CA VAL A 175 7.11 22.70 6.48
C VAL A 175 7.98 21.54 6.99
N GLU A 176 8.02 21.38 8.30
CA GLU A 176 8.76 20.37 9.06
C GLU A 176 8.35 18.95 8.68
N ILE A 177 7.05 18.70 8.42
CA ILE A 177 6.56 17.37 8.01
C ILE A 177 6.38 17.24 6.49
N ALA A 178 6.30 18.37 5.77
CA ALA A 178 6.22 18.38 4.31
C ALA A 178 7.59 18.12 3.66
N ARG A 179 8.71 18.30 4.36
CA ARG A 179 10.05 17.98 3.85
C ARG A 179 10.31 16.49 3.75
N LEU A 180 9.54 15.68 4.47
CA LEU A 180 9.72 14.23 4.53
C LEU A 180 9.35 13.64 3.17
N ASP A 181 10.15 12.70 2.68
CA ASP A 181 9.85 11.99 1.43
C ASP A 181 8.80 10.88 1.64
N VAL A 182 8.36 10.25 0.55
CA VAL A 182 7.34 9.19 0.61
C VAL A 182 7.80 8.00 1.47
N PRO A 183 9.04 7.48 1.34
CA PRO A 183 9.54 6.42 2.23
C PRO A 183 9.53 6.79 3.73
N GLN A 184 9.94 8.01 4.08
CA GLN A 184 9.93 8.48 5.47
C GLN A 184 8.50 8.61 6.00
N LEU A 185 7.58 9.14 5.18
CA LEU A 185 6.16 9.23 5.56
C LEU A 185 5.53 7.85 5.76
N ASP A 186 5.85 6.87 4.90
CA ASP A 186 5.37 5.49 5.06
C ASP A 186 5.90 4.89 6.35
N HIS A 187 7.20 5.07 6.64
CA HIS A 187 7.79 4.61 7.89
C HIS A 187 7.09 5.18 9.12
N LEU A 188 6.81 6.49 9.13
CA LEU A 188 6.06 7.12 10.21
C LEU A 188 4.60 6.65 10.29
N GLU A 189 3.90 6.46 9.16
CA GLU A 189 2.57 5.83 9.13
C GLU A 189 2.61 4.42 9.75
N GLN A 190 3.65 3.65 9.48
CA GLN A 190 3.84 2.32 10.06
C GLN A 190 4.12 2.37 11.56
N GLU A 191 4.97 3.29 12.02
CA GLU A 191 5.25 3.51 13.45
C GLU A 191 3.98 3.87 14.22
N VAL A 192 3.20 4.84 13.74
CA VAL A 192 1.92 5.23 14.38
C VAL A 192 1.01 4.02 14.53
N LYS A 193 0.86 3.21 13.47
CA LYS A 193 0.04 2.01 13.49
C LYS A 193 0.56 0.98 14.49
N LEU A 194 1.88 0.82 14.62
CA LEU A 194 2.51 -0.09 15.58
C LEU A 194 2.34 0.39 17.03
N GLU A 195 2.45 1.68 17.29
CA GLU A 195 2.22 2.26 18.62
C GLU A 195 0.76 2.14 19.07
N GLU A 196 -0.19 2.33 18.15
CA GLU A 196 -1.62 2.11 18.40
C GLU A 196 -1.92 0.65 18.71
N LEU A 197 -1.17 -0.30 18.12
CA LEU A 197 -1.28 -1.73 18.41
C LEU A 197 -0.61 -2.14 19.73
N ARG A 198 0.46 -1.44 20.14
CA ARG A 198 1.23 -1.73 21.37
C ARG A 198 0.65 -1.10 22.63
N SER A 199 -0.18 -0.07 22.50
CA SER A 199 -0.75 0.65 23.63
C SER A 199 -1.70 -0.26 24.44
N PRO A 200 -1.40 -0.58 25.72
CA PRO A 200 -2.26 -1.42 26.54
C PRO A 200 -3.62 -0.76 26.70
N VAL A 201 -4.68 -1.57 26.60
CA VAL A 201 -6.07 -1.13 26.78
C VAL A 201 -6.24 -0.59 28.20
N ARG A 202 -6.12 0.72 28.39
CA ARG A 202 -6.61 1.39 29.60
C ARG A 202 -8.13 1.50 29.48
N GLU A 203 -8.83 0.74 30.30
CA GLU A 203 -10.25 0.97 30.56
C GLU A 203 -10.38 2.27 31.36
N GLY A 204 -10.91 3.30 30.69
CA GLY A 204 -11.24 4.58 31.31
C GLY A 204 -10.44 5.72 30.70
N ASP A 205 -11.12 6.49 29.84
CA ASP A 205 -10.79 7.87 29.44
C ASP A 205 -9.49 7.98 28.58
N ASP A 206 -9.35 8.78 27.52
CA ASP A 206 -9.92 10.08 27.19
C ASP A 206 -9.92 10.22 25.65
N GLY A 207 -11.06 10.56 25.03
CA GLY A 207 -11.17 11.32 23.76
C GLY A 207 -10.44 10.90 22.45
N ARG A 208 -9.44 10.02 22.45
CA ARG A 208 -8.73 9.54 21.25
C ARG A 208 -9.64 8.54 20.56
N LYS A 209 -10.18 8.96 19.41
CA LYS A 209 -11.02 8.12 18.55
C LYS A 209 -10.23 6.85 18.22
N ARG A 210 -10.60 5.74 18.87
CA ARG A 210 -10.23 4.37 18.47
C ARG A 210 -10.22 4.31 16.94
N LEU A 211 -9.12 3.87 16.31
CA LEU A 211 -9.18 3.45 14.91
C LEU A 211 -10.27 2.38 14.81
N ARG A 212 -11.40 2.79 14.26
CA ARG A 212 -12.53 1.90 14.03
C ARG A 212 -12.24 1.19 12.74
N TYR A 213 -11.47 0.11 12.82
CA TYR A 213 -11.38 -0.85 11.74
C TYR A 213 -12.80 -1.26 11.36
N GLN A 214 -13.13 -1.17 10.07
CA GLN A 214 -14.41 -1.65 9.60
C GLN A 214 -14.51 -3.14 9.96
N THR A 215 -15.57 -3.54 10.65
CA THR A 215 -15.75 -4.92 11.08
C THR A 215 -17.23 -5.25 10.95
N GLN A 216 -17.53 -6.44 10.48
CA GLN A 216 -18.90 -6.94 10.48
C GLN A 216 -19.46 -6.98 11.90
N ALA A 217 -20.75 -6.68 12.05
CA ALA A 217 -21.45 -6.76 13.33
C ALA A 217 -21.53 -8.22 13.80
N GLY A 218 -21.22 -8.45 15.07
CA GLY A 218 -21.23 -9.78 15.70
C GLY A 218 -19.86 -10.22 16.20
N ARG A 219 -19.81 -11.38 16.87
CA ARG A 219 -18.57 -12.01 17.31
C ARG A 219 -18.05 -12.96 16.25
N ALA A 220 -16.73 -13.10 16.11
CA ALA A 220 -16.13 -14.17 15.33
C ALA A 220 -16.71 -15.53 15.77
N LYS A 221 -17.01 -16.40 14.80
CA LYS A 221 -17.41 -17.78 15.05
C LYS A 221 -16.15 -18.62 15.10
N LEU A 222 -15.75 -19.00 16.30
CA LEU A 222 -14.55 -19.80 16.49
C LEU A 222 -14.92 -21.27 16.57
N ALA A 223 -14.26 -22.09 15.73
CA ALA A 223 -14.29 -23.53 15.84
C ALA A 223 -13.66 -23.98 17.16
N ARG A 224 -14.06 -25.16 17.66
CA ARG A 224 -13.39 -25.80 18.80
C ARG A 224 -12.11 -26.49 18.32
N ALA A 225 -11.10 -26.59 19.19
CA ALA A 225 -9.87 -27.31 18.87
C ALA A 225 -10.19 -28.75 18.46
N GLY A 226 -9.61 -29.20 17.36
CA GLY A 226 -9.83 -30.55 16.83
C GLY A 226 -11.23 -30.84 16.28
N SER A 227 -12.14 -29.86 16.17
CA SER A 227 -13.49 -30.12 15.65
C SER A 227 -13.55 -30.36 14.14
N GLY A 228 -12.49 -29.99 13.42
CA GLY A 228 -12.47 -30.00 11.95
C GLY A 228 -13.36 -28.92 11.32
N GLU A 229 -13.76 -27.91 12.09
CA GLU A 229 -14.47 -26.74 11.60
C GLU A 229 -13.51 -25.55 11.40
N MET A 230 -13.91 -24.59 10.58
CA MET A 230 -13.14 -23.37 10.33
C MET A 230 -13.60 -22.22 11.21
N HIS A 231 -12.67 -21.33 11.56
CA HIS A 231 -13.00 -20.05 12.16
C HIS A 231 -13.53 -19.09 11.10
N VAL A 232 -14.57 -18.33 11.46
CA VAL A 232 -15.02 -17.15 10.70
C VAL A 232 -14.63 -15.93 11.52
N LEU A 233 -13.64 -15.19 11.03
CA LEU A 233 -13.09 -14.03 11.69
C LEU A 233 -13.80 -12.75 11.21
N ASN A 234 -13.72 -11.72 12.05
CA ASN A 234 -14.04 -10.34 11.69
C ASN A 234 -12.78 -9.49 11.91
N GLY A 235 -12.80 -8.23 11.45
CA GLY A 235 -11.63 -7.34 11.54
C GLY A 235 -11.17 -7.11 12.99
N LYS A 236 -12.13 -6.99 13.92
CA LYS A 236 -11.85 -6.77 15.36
C LYS A 236 -11.09 -7.94 16.01
N ASP A 237 -11.46 -9.17 15.68
CA ASP A 237 -10.93 -10.37 16.31
C ASP A 237 -9.65 -10.87 15.63
N PHE A 238 -9.32 -10.39 14.42
CA PHE A 238 -8.14 -10.85 13.66
C PHE A 238 -6.84 -10.75 14.47
N HIS A 239 -6.50 -9.56 14.99
CA HIS A 239 -5.23 -9.38 15.70
C HIS A 239 -5.16 -10.28 16.95
N ALA A 240 -6.23 -10.29 17.75
CA ALA A 240 -6.28 -11.07 18.98
C ALA A 240 -6.18 -12.59 18.74
N ARG A 241 -6.72 -13.09 17.62
CA ARG A 241 -6.83 -14.54 17.33
C ARG A 241 -5.72 -15.09 16.44
N VAL A 242 -5.18 -14.27 15.54
CA VAL A 242 -4.18 -14.71 14.55
C VAL A 242 -2.77 -14.33 14.98
N ILE A 243 -2.62 -13.13 15.57
CA ILE A 243 -1.32 -12.48 15.81
C ILE A 243 -0.91 -12.52 17.29
N ALA A 244 -1.79 -12.07 18.20
CA ALA A 244 -1.51 -11.92 19.63
C ALA A 244 -1.48 -13.27 20.38
N GLU A 245 -1.39 -13.24 21.72
CA GLU A 245 -1.15 -14.40 22.61
C GLU A 245 -2.00 -15.65 22.31
N HIS A 246 -3.27 -15.53 21.93
CA HIS A 246 -4.09 -16.69 21.57
C HIS A 246 -3.67 -17.37 20.26
N GLY A 247 -2.99 -16.64 19.38
CA GLY A 247 -2.45 -17.14 18.11
C GLY A 247 -0.96 -17.47 18.16
N ALA A 248 -0.21 -17.01 19.18
CA ALA A 248 1.26 -17.16 19.24
C ALA A 248 1.73 -18.62 19.13
N ASP A 249 1.02 -19.55 19.79
CA ASP A 249 1.33 -20.99 19.78
C ASP A 249 0.63 -21.78 18.65
N THR A 250 -0.22 -21.12 17.86
CA THR A 250 -1.10 -21.75 16.86
C THR A 250 -0.67 -21.39 15.44
N ASP A 251 -0.57 -22.36 14.54
CA ASP A 251 -0.43 -22.08 13.11
C ASP A 251 -1.77 -21.59 12.55
N ALA A 252 -1.85 -20.34 12.11
CA ALA A 252 -3.10 -19.76 11.60
C ALA A 252 -3.04 -19.65 10.08
N LEU A 253 -3.81 -20.47 9.36
CA LEU A 253 -3.99 -20.34 7.92
C LEU A 253 -5.27 -19.53 7.67
N VAL A 254 -5.10 -18.30 7.19
CA VAL A 254 -6.20 -17.36 6.99
C VAL A 254 -6.46 -17.15 5.50
N TYR A 255 -7.71 -17.36 5.11
CA TYR A 255 -8.21 -17.00 3.80
C TYR A 255 -8.80 -15.58 3.82
N PHE A 256 -8.18 -14.71 3.04
CA PHE A 256 -8.65 -13.35 2.78
C PHE A 256 -9.64 -13.41 1.62
N ALA A 257 -10.93 -13.41 1.95
CA ALA A 257 -12.01 -13.68 1.03
C ALA A 257 -12.58 -12.41 0.39
N TYR A 258 -12.68 -12.42 -0.93
CA TYR A 258 -13.44 -11.46 -1.73
C TYR A 258 -14.69 -12.16 -2.28
N ALA A 259 -15.64 -12.47 -1.40
CA ALA A 259 -16.75 -13.36 -1.72
C ALA A 259 -17.72 -12.77 -2.74
N ASN A 260 -17.83 -11.43 -2.83
CA ASN A 260 -18.69 -10.74 -3.79
C ASN A 260 -17.95 -10.48 -5.11
N ALA A 261 -16.68 -10.06 -5.07
CA ALA A 261 -15.90 -9.82 -6.29
C ALA A 261 -15.40 -11.10 -6.98
N HIS A 262 -15.18 -12.20 -6.24
CA HIS A 262 -14.69 -13.48 -6.76
C HIS A 262 -15.49 -14.67 -6.19
N PRO A 263 -16.79 -14.79 -6.48
CA PRO A 263 -17.66 -15.80 -5.89
C PRO A 263 -17.30 -17.25 -6.30
N ARG A 264 -16.79 -17.50 -7.51
CA ARG A 264 -16.38 -18.84 -7.96
C ARG A 264 -15.07 -19.25 -7.30
N THR A 265 -14.06 -18.36 -7.27
CA THR A 265 -12.82 -18.62 -6.53
C THR A 265 -13.11 -18.84 -5.05
N HIS A 266 -13.97 -18.03 -4.44
CA HIS A 266 -14.39 -18.19 -3.05
C HIS A 266 -14.99 -19.58 -2.79
N ARG A 267 -15.88 -20.06 -3.65
CA ARG A 267 -16.48 -21.39 -3.54
C ARG A 267 -15.42 -22.50 -3.57
N GLY A 268 -14.46 -22.43 -4.49
CA GLY A 268 -13.38 -23.40 -4.62
C GLY A 268 -12.44 -23.42 -3.41
N VAL A 269 -12.05 -22.24 -2.91
CA VAL A 269 -11.19 -22.10 -1.73
C VAL A 269 -11.91 -22.65 -0.50
N MET A 270 -13.18 -22.28 -0.29
CA MET A 270 -13.95 -22.76 0.86
C MET A 270 -14.15 -24.27 0.85
N ARG A 271 -14.34 -24.90 -0.33
CA ARG A 271 -14.40 -26.37 -0.43
C ARG A 271 -13.08 -27.01 0.02
N THR A 272 -11.96 -26.44 -0.43
CA THR A 272 -10.62 -26.93 -0.09
C THR A 272 -10.32 -26.79 1.40
N LEU A 273 -10.60 -25.61 1.98
CA LEU A 273 -10.32 -25.36 3.39
C LEU A 273 -11.21 -26.19 4.33
N LYS A 274 -12.47 -26.48 3.94
CA LYS A 274 -13.32 -27.42 4.69
C LYS A 274 -12.72 -28.83 4.72
N ARG A 275 -12.20 -29.32 3.58
CA ARG A 275 -11.51 -30.62 3.53
C ARG A 275 -10.23 -30.61 4.36
N ALA A 276 -9.43 -29.53 4.24
CA ALA A 276 -8.24 -29.36 5.06
C ALA A 276 -8.60 -29.35 6.57
N ALA A 277 -9.69 -28.69 6.97
CA ALA A 277 -10.12 -28.65 8.36
C ALA A 277 -10.48 -30.04 8.88
N LEU A 278 -11.20 -30.84 8.09
CA LEU A 278 -11.52 -32.22 8.44
C LEU A 278 -10.26 -33.09 8.61
N ALA A 279 -9.19 -32.82 7.85
CA ALA A 279 -7.92 -33.53 7.99
C ALA A 279 -7.21 -33.27 9.35
N PHE A 280 -7.52 -32.16 10.02
CA PHE A 280 -7.02 -31.84 11.36
C PHE A 280 -8.07 -32.11 12.46
N ARG A 281 -9.10 -32.90 12.17
CA ARG A 281 -10.07 -33.33 13.18
C ARG A 281 -9.42 -34.33 14.12
N ASP A 282 -9.32 -33.97 15.40
CA ASP A 282 -8.79 -34.83 16.46
C ASP A 282 -9.58 -34.60 17.75
N GLU A 283 -10.45 -35.55 18.08
CA GLU A 283 -11.34 -35.49 19.25
C GLU A 283 -10.57 -35.56 20.58
N ASN A 284 -9.29 -35.99 20.54
CA ASN A 284 -8.45 -36.09 21.73
C ASN A 284 -7.74 -34.77 22.08
N VAL A 285 -7.72 -33.80 21.16
CA VAL A 285 -7.11 -32.48 21.39
C VAL A 285 -8.05 -31.63 22.24
N LYS A 286 -7.83 -31.62 23.56
CA LYS A 286 -8.57 -30.78 24.50
C LYS A 286 -7.80 -29.49 24.80
N GLY A 287 -8.32 -28.36 24.35
CA GLY A 287 -8.01 -27.04 24.93
C GLY A 287 -7.01 -26.14 24.19
N LYS A 288 -6.20 -26.64 23.24
CA LYS A 288 -5.32 -25.80 22.41
C LYS A 288 -5.47 -26.13 20.92
N HIS A 289 -5.62 -25.10 20.09
CA HIS A 289 -5.52 -25.23 18.65
C HIS A 289 -4.04 -25.28 18.27
N HIS A 290 -3.59 -26.37 17.63
CA HIS A 290 -2.27 -26.39 16.99
C HIS A 290 -2.34 -25.74 15.60
N VAL A 291 -3.47 -25.92 14.92
CA VAL A 291 -3.80 -25.33 13.62
C VAL A 291 -5.15 -24.65 13.70
N ALA A 292 -5.25 -23.44 13.15
CA ALA A 292 -6.48 -22.69 12.99
C ALA A 292 -6.69 -22.34 11.51
N LEU A 293 -7.64 -23.01 10.87
CA LEU A 293 -8.10 -22.67 9.52
C LEU A 293 -9.19 -21.61 9.62
N SER A 294 -8.95 -20.45 9.04
CA SER A 294 -9.78 -19.27 9.24
C SER A 294 -10.15 -18.63 7.91
N VAL A 295 -11.32 -18.00 7.87
CA VAL A 295 -11.74 -17.12 6.76
C VAL A 295 -12.08 -15.75 7.32
N ILE A 296 -11.70 -14.71 6.59
CA ILE A 296 -12.13 -13.33 6.83
C ILE A 296 -12.60 -12.71 5.52
N ASP A 297 -13.80 -12.11 5.55
CA ASP A 297 -14.37 -11.38 4.43
C ASP A 297 -13.76 -9.97 4.39
N VAL A 298 -12.80 -9.74 3.50
CA VAL A 298 -12.05 -8.47 3.46
C VAL A 298 -12.82 -7.36 2.76
N GLU A 299 -13.90 -7.68 2.05
CA GLU A 299 -14.79 -6.67 1.48
C GLU A 299 -15.64 -5.98 2.55
N ARG A 300 -15.70 -6.59 3.75
CA ARG A 300 -16.51 -6.10 4.87
C ARG A 300 -15.71 -5.92 6.16
N ASN A 301 -14.45 -6.31 6.17
CA ASN A 301 -13.56 -6.20 7.33
C ASN A 301 -12.22 -5.62 6.93
N GLU A 302 -11.76 -4.63 7.69
CA GLU A 302 -10.42 -4.08 7.57
C GLU A 302 -9.45 -4.92 8.40
N ILE A 303 -8.35 -5.32 7.77
CA ILE A 303 -7.30 -6.11 8.42
C ILE A 303 -6.22 -5.16 8.93
N PRO A 304 -5.79 -5.30 10.20
CA PRO A 304 -4.72 -4.47 10.75
C PRO A 304 -3.42 -4.60 9.93
N HIS A 305 -2.79 -3.48 9.63
CA HIS A 305 -1.45 -3.42 9.05
C HIS A 305 -0.42 -4.07 10.02
N PRO A 306 0.63 -4.77 9.54
CA PRO A 306 0.99 -5.08 8.15
C PRO A 306 0.33 -6.35 7.60
N TYR A 307 -0.58 -6.97 8.36
CA TYR A 307 -0.93 -8.36 8.14
C TYR A 307 -1.80 -8.61 6.90
N GLY A 308 -2.46 -7.58 6.36
CA GLY A 308 -3.28 -7.68 5.15
C GLY A 308 -2.97 -6.64 4.07
N SER A 309 -1.93 -5.82 4.22
CA SER A 309 -1.68 -4.65 3.35
C SER A 309 -1.31 -4.99 1.91
N HIS A 310 -0.75 -6.18 1.68
CA HIS A 310 -0.35 -6.67 0.37
C HIS A 310 -1.44 -7.50 -0.32
N VAL A 311 -2.61 -7.67 0.32
CA VAL A 311 -3.70 -8.50 -0.21
C VAL A 311 -4.58 -7.65 -1.13
N LYS A 312 -4.48 -7.91 -2.44
CA LYS A 312 -5.28 -7.23 -3.49
C LYS A 312 -6.39 -8.11 -4.09
N GLY A 313 -6.53 -9.36 -3.62
CA GLY A 313 -7.48 -10.35 -4.13
C GLY A 313 -7.50 -11.62 -3.28
N PRO A 314 -8.33 -12.63 -3.63
CA PRO A 314 -8.44 -13.88 -2.87
C PRO A 314 -7.07 -14.49 -2.59
N THR A 315 -6.68 -14.58 -1.32
CA THR A 315 -5.32 -15.03 -0.93
C THR A 315 -5.37 -15.86 0.33
N LEU A 316 -4.53 -16.90 0.39
CA LEU A 316 -4.29 -17.69 1.61
C LEU A 316 -2.95 -17.31 2.22
N ILE A 317 -2.95 -16.99 3.52
CA ILE A 317 -1.75 -16.61 4.24
C ILE A 317 -1.64 -17.46 5.50
N LEU A 318 -0.53 -18.17 5.62
CA LEU A 318 -0.13 -18.84 6.85
C LEU A 318 0.66 -17.88 7.74
N TYR A 319 0.23 -17.74 8.99
CA TYR A 319 0.96 -17.09 10.08
C TYR A 319 1.49 -18.18 11.02
N PRO A 320 2.77 -18.58 10.88
CA PRO A 320 3.33 -19.68 11.65
C PRO A 320 3.33 -19.41 13.15
N ALA A 321 3.12 -20.46 13.95
CA ALA A 321 3.33 -20.40 15.40
C ALA A 321 4.77 -19.94 15.71
N GLY A 322 4.93 -19.08 16.71
CA GLY A 322 6.23 -18.52 17.12
C GLY A 322 6.87 -17.53 16.12
N ASN A 323 6.31 -17.32 14.93
CA ASN A 323 6.86 -16.39 13.93
C ASN A 323 5.77 -15.72 13.07
N LYS A 324 4.94 -14.90 13.72
CA LYS A 324 3.80 -14.21 13.08
C LYS A 324 4.19 -13.08 12.14
N HIS A 325 5.40 -12.54 12.28
CA HIS A 325 5.92 -11.45 11.46
C HIS A 325 6.53 -11.92 10.14
N SER A 326 6.63 -13.24 9.92
CA SER A 326 7.11 -13.83 8.68
C SER A 326 6.01 -14.69 8.05
N PRO A 327 4.93 -14.08 7.52
CA PRO A 327 3.83 -14.82 6.90
C PRO A 327 4.29 -15.59 5.66
N ARG A 328 3.53 -16.62 5.29
CA ARG A 328 3.78 -17.43 4.09
C ARG A 328 2.52 -17.40 3.23
N MET A 329 2.63 -16.76 2.09
CA MET A 329 1.53 -16.67 1.14
C MET A 329 1.44 -17.95 0.32
N LEU A 330 0.21 -18.42 0.11
CA LEU A 330 -0.15 -19.41 -0.89
C LEU A 330 -1.02 -18.71 -1.93
N PRO A 331 -0.45 -18.32 -3.08
CA PRO A 331 -1.21 -17.68 -4.14
C PRO A 331 -2.21 -18.66 -4.77
N MET A 332 -3.23 -18.09 -5.41
CA MET A 332 -4.16 -18.84 -6.24
C MET A 332 -3.44 -19.45 -7.47
N ARG A 333 -3.89 -20.62 -7.94
CA ARG A 333 -3.38 -21.35 -9.11
C ARG A 333 -3.83 -20.63 -10.40
N GLY A 334 -3.23 -19.48 -10.69
CA GLY A 334 -3.61 -18.63 -11.83
C GLY A 334 -2.95 -17.25 -11.86
N GLY A 335 -2.14 -16.92 -10.84
CA GLY A 335 -1.43 -15.63 -10.76
C GLY A 335 -2.22 -14.53 -10.04
N VAL A 336 -1.54 -13.41 -9.78
CA VAL A 336 -2.10 -12.22 -9.11
C VAL A 336 -2.99 -11.47 -10.11
N GLY A 337 -4.29 -11.36 -9.82
CA GLY A 337 -5.28 -10.74 -10.73
C GLY A 337 -6.11 -11.72 -11.58
N GLY A 338 -6.06 -13.03 -11.27
CA GLY A 338 -6.76 -14.07 -12.01
C GLY A 338 -8.29 -13.88 -12.04
N ARG A 339 -8.88 -14.16 -13.20
CA ARG A 339 -10.34 -14.19 -13.44
C ARG A 339 -11.05 -15.01 -12.34
N ASP A 340 -12.30 -14.64 -12.01
CA ASP A 340 -13.13 -15.39 -11.06
C ASP A 340 -13.37 -16.82 -11.55
N ASP A 341 -12.51 -17.72 -11.10
CA ASP A 341 -12.45 -19.11 -11.50
C ASP A 341 -12.31 -20.00 -10.25
N GLU A 342 -13.10 -21.07 -10.21
CA GLU A 342 -13.06 -22.06 -9.14
C GLU A 342 -11.77 -22.90 -9.20
N GLU A 343 -11.18 -23.05 -10.40
CA GLU A 343 -9.93 -23.79 -10.60
C GLU A 343 -8.71 -23.05 -10.07
N ALA A 344 -8.79 -21.72 -9.96
CA ALA A 344 -7.74 -20.91 -9.35
C ALA A 344 -7.57 -21.19 -7.85
N ALA A 345 -8.54 -21.83 -7.19
CA ALA A 345 -8.40 -22.19 -5.80
C ALA A 345 -7.25 -23.21 -5.60
N PRO A 346 -6.40 -23.05 -4.56
CA PRO A 346 -5.43 -24.08 -4.22
C PRO A 346 -6.13 -25.41 -3.93
N THR A 347 -5.39 -26.49 -4.11
CA THR A 347 -5.84 -27.85 -3.84
C THR A 347 -5.60 -28.24 -2.39
N LEU A 348 -6.15 -29.38 -1.98
CA LEU A 348 -5.85 -29.93 -0.65
C LEU A 348 -4.36 -30.21 -0.50
N GLY A 349 -3.73 -30.75 -1.56
CA GLY A 349 -2.30 -31.00 -1.59
C GLY A 349 -1.47 -29.74 -1.36
N ASP A 350 -1.84 -28.62 -2.00
CA ASP A 350 -1.12 -27.34 -1.83
C ASP A 350 -1.18 -26.84 -0.36
N VAL A 351 -2.37 -26.91 0.25
CA VAL A 351 -2.60 -26.49 1.63
C VAL A 351 -1.82 -27.37 2.62
N LEU A 352 -1.92 -28.69 2.47
CA LEU A 352 -1.21 -29.64 3.34
C LEU A 352 0.32 -29.54 3.16
N ALA A 353 0.80 -29.36 1.93
CA ALA A 353 2.22 -29.17 1.66
C ALA A 353 2.76 -27.87 2.29
N LEU A 354 1.99 -26.77 2.26
CA LEU A 354 2.34 -25.53 2.94
C LEU A 354 2.46 -25.75 4.46
N LEU A 355 1.44 -26.36 5.07
CA LEU A 355 1.43 -26.59 6.53
C LEU A 355 2.54 -27.54 6.98
N ASN A 356 2.81 -28.60 6.21
CA ASN A 356 3.92 -29.53 6.47
C ASN A 356 5.29 -28.81 6.39
N LYS A 357 5.55 -28.07 5.31
CA LYS A 357 6.89 -27.47 5.11
C LYS A 357 7.12 -26.19 5.92
N ARG A 358 6.07 -25.44 6.22
CA ARG A 358 6.17 -24.07 6.75
C ARG A 358 5.40 -23.83 8.05
N GLY A 359 4.75 -24.84 8.61
CA GLY A 359 4.16 -24.78 9.95
C GLY A 359 5.22 -24.52 11.02
N GLY A 360 4.91 -23.61 11.94
CA GLY A 360 5.74 -23.28 13.09
C GLY A 360 5.67 -24.35 14.18
N ASN A 361 4.51 -24.98 14.37
CA ASN A 361 4.32 -26.06 15.35
C ASN A 361 4.69 -27.42 14.73
N ALA A 362 5.41 -28.26 15.48
CA ALA A 362 5.77 -29.61 15.04
C ALA A 362 4.53 -30.49 14.81
N TYR A 363 3.52 -30.40 15.67
CA TYR A 363 2.28 -31.15 15.52
C TYR A 363 1.58 -30.82 14.21
N THR A 364 1.52 -29.53 13.84
CA THR A 364 0.95 -29.09 12.56
C THR A 364 1.64 -29.76 11.39
N ARG A 365 2.98 -29.83 11.41
CA ARG A 365 3.76 -30.41 10.32
C ARG A 365 3.51 -31.92 10.19
N ASP A 366 3.53 -32.62 11.31
CA ASP A 366 3.35 -34.07 11.36
C ASP A 366 1.92 -34.46 10.96
N ALA A 367 0.92 -33.76 11.50
CA ALA A 367 -0.49 -33.99 11.15
C ALA A 367 -0.76 -33.68 9.67
N ALA A 368 -0.18 -32.59 9.13
CA ALA A 368 -0.29 -32.28 7.70
C ALA A 368 0.40 -33.33 6.83
N GLY A 369 1.56 -33.85 7.25
CA GLY A 369 2.27 -34.92 6.55
C GLY A 369 1.49 -36.23 6.53
N LYS A 370 0.91 -36.61 7.67
CA LYS A 370 0.05 -37.79 7.78
C LYS A 370 -1.19 -37.65 6.89
N ALA A 371 -1.90 -36.53 6.98
CA ALA A 371 -3.05 -36.24 6.14
C ALA A 371 -2.72 -36.26 4.64
N PHE A 372 -1.53 -35.79 4.26
CA PHE A 372 -1.07 -35.81 2.86
C PHE A 372 -0.87 -37.24 2.35
N VAL A 373 -0.38 -38.15 3.19
CA VAL A 373 -0.17 -39.57 2.82
C VAL A 373 -1.48 -40.36 2.81
N GLU A 374 -2.41 -40.03 3.70
CA GLU A 374 -3.70 -40.74 3.83
C GLU A 374 -4.75 -40.29 2.82
N ALA A 375 -4.64 -39.05 2.32
CA ALA A 375 -5.57 -38.52 1.32
C ALA A 375 -5.43 -39.22 -0.03
N GLU A 376 -6.55 -39.47 -0.70
CA GLU A 376 -6.53 -40.03 -2.05
C GLU A 376 -5.95 -39.02 -3.04
N GLN A 377 -5.22 -39.52 -4.06
CA GLN A 377 -4.60 -38.67 -5.09
C GLN A 377 -5.59 -37.71 -5.75
N HIS A 378 -6.80 -38.22 -6.00
CA HIS A 378 -7.88 -37.48 -6.61
C HIS A 378 -8.33 -36.27 -5.74
N GLU A 379 -8.24 -36.38 -4.41
CA GLU A 379 -8.53 -35.29 -3.47
C GLU A 379 -7.39 -34.28 -3.36
N LEU A 380 -6.15 -34.78 -3.37
CA LEU A 380 -4.93 -33.96 -3.33
C LEU A 380 -4.82 -33.06 -4.56
N GLU A 381 -5.17 -33.57 -5.73
CA GLU A 381 -5.12 -32.86 -7.01
C GLU A 381 -6.37 -32.02 -7.28
N GLY A 382 -7.44 -32.21 -6.50
CA GLY A 382 -8.70 -31.49 -6.68
C GLY A 382 -9.54 -31.98 -7.86
N SER A 383 -9.35 -33.22 -8.30
CA SER A 383 -10.18 -33.84 -9.34
C SER A 383 -11.65 -33.95 -8.89
N GLY A 384 -12.59 -33.71 -9.82
CA GLY A 384 -14.03 -33.58 -9.52
C GLY A 384 -14.53 -32.15 -9.25
N ARG A 385 -13.70 -31.12 -9.51
CA ARG A 385 -14.15 -29.71 -9.59
C ARG A 385 -14.90 -29.38 -10.90
N PHE A 386 -14.91 -30.29 -11.87
CA PHE A 386 -15.67 -30.16 -13.11
C PHE A 386 -17.17 -30.17 -12.81
N SER A 387 -17.84 -29.02 -12.91
CA SER A 387 -19.26 -29.02 -13.25
C SER A 387 -19.35 -29.56 -14.66
N ARG A 388 -19.99 -30.72 -14.82
CA ARG A 388 -20.49 -31.20 -16.11
C ARG A 388 -21.54 -30.21 -16.61
N ASP A 389 -21.12 -29.14 -17.26
CA ASP A 389 -21.99 -28.26 -18.04
C ASP A 389 -21.50 -28.12 -19.50
N HIS A 390 -20.59 -28.98 -19.95
CA HIS A 390 -20.06 -28.95 -21.33
C HIS A 390 -20.12 -30.28 -22.09
N ASP A 391 -20.94 -31.24 -21.64
CA ASP A 391 -21.22 -32.47 -22.41
C ASP A 391 -22.68 -32.50 -22.88
N GLU A 392 -23.13 -31.49 -23.63
CA GLU A 392 -24.19 -31.62 -24.64
C GLU A 392 -23.95 -30.58 -25.76
N LEU A 393 -23.19 -30.98 -26.78
CA LEU A 393 -23.30 -30.48 -28.15
C LEU A 393 -22.97 -31.61 -29.14
#